data_AF-A0A0C1R9S4-F1
#
_entry.id   AF-A0A0C1R9S4-F1
#
_cell.length_a   1.000
_cell.length_b   1.000
_cell.length_c   1.000
_cell.angle_alpha   90.00
_cell.angle_beta   90.00
_cell.angle_gamma   90.00
#
_symmetry.space_group_name_H-M   'P 1'
#
loop_
_entity.id
_entity.type
_entity.pdbx_description
1 polymer ?
#
loop_
_entity_poly.entity_id
_entity_poly.type
_entity_poly.pdbx_seq_one_letter_code
_entity_poly.pdbx_strand_id
1 'polypeptide(L)' 'MTRTIPTEKFLTVEFKSDRLRLFNRELIEIVVCLANTDVREFYLGVEDDTRLGAVHVRWEDYINSIA' A
#
# COMPACT_ATOMS: atom_id res chain seq x y z
N MET A 1 -7.78 -15.97 5.98
CA MET A 1 -7.16 -15.88 4.65
C MET A 1 -5.69 -15.55 4.82
N THR A 2 -4.79 -16.33 4.24
CA THR A 2 -3.35 -16.10 4.38
C THR A 2 -2.96 -14.93 3.48
N ARG A 3 -2.61 -13.79 4.09
CA ARG A 3 -2.17 -12.60 3.34
C ARG A 3 -0.72 -12.81 2.92
N THR A 4 -0.50 -13.29 1.71
CA THR A 4 0.84 -13.45 1.13
C THR A 4 1.35 -12.07 0.72
N ILE A 5 2.47 -11.65 1.32
CA ILE A 5 3.19 -10.43 0.94
C ILE A 5 4.39 -10.88 0.11
N PRO A 6 4.62 -10.29 -1.07
CA PRO A 6 5.79 -10.62 -1.87
C PRO A 6 7.08 -10.33 -1.09
N THR A 7 8.05 -11.24 -1.19
CA THR A 7 9.35 -11.12 -0.51
C THR A 7 10.33 -10.16 -1.19
N GLU A 8 9.97 -9.64 -2.37
CA GLU A 8 10.74 -8.63 -3.09
C GLU A 8 9.84 -7.68 -3.88
N LYS A 9 10.34 -6.46 -4.14
CA LYS A 9 9.64 -5.47 -4.96
C LYS A 9 9.80 -5.84 -6.44
N PHE A 10 8.72 -6.28 -7.07
CA PHE A 10 8.65 -6.43 -8.52
C PHE A 10 8.21 -5.11 -9.17
N LEU A 11 8.53 -4.90 -10.44
CA LEU A 11 8.00 -3.76 -11.22
C LEU A 11 6.47 -3.69 -11.24
N THR A 12 5.80 -4.78 -10.86
CA THR A 12 4.35 -4.91 -10.79
C THR A 12 3.76 -4.65 -9.40
N VAL A 13 4.59 -4.42 -8.37
CA VAL A 13 4.16 -4.26 -6.97
C VAL A 13 4.73 -2.98 -6.37
N GLU A 14 3.88 -2.17 -5.75
CA GLU A 14 4.28 -0.95 -5.05
C GLU A 14 4.05 -1.09 -3.53
N PHE A 15 5.11 -0.98 -2.74
CA PHE A 15 5.07 -0.92 -1.28
C PHE A 15 5.08 0.54 -0.81
N LYS A 16 4.24 0.87 0.18
CA LYS A 16 4.37 2.14 0.92
C LYS A 16 4.22 1.95 2.41
N SER A 17 5.15 2.58 3.13
CA SER A 17 5.04 2.82 4.56
C SER A 17 3.89 3.77 4.86
N ASP A 18 3.21 3.55 5.97
CA ASP A 18 2.12 4.40 6.44
C ASP A 18 2.38 4.92 7.87
N ARG A 19 3.61 4.78 8.37
CA ARG A 19 4.00 5.22 9.73
C ARG A 19 3.79 6.70 9.97
N LEU A 20 4.08 7.51 8.95
CA LEU A 20 3.91 8.97 9.01
C LEU A 20 2.57 9.43 8.45
N ARG A 21 1.65 8.49 8.16
CA ARG A 21 0.42 8.70 7.41
C ARG A 21 0.69 9.16 5.99
N LEU A 22 0.24 8.38 5.02
CA LEU A 22 0.22 8.81 3.62
C LEU A 22 -0.70 10.01 3.43
N PHE A 23 -0.19 11.04 2.78
CA PHE A 23 -0.97 12.21 2.40
C PHE A 23 -1.87 11.89 1.20
N ASN A 24 -3.00 12.60 1.08
CA ASN A 24 -3.92 12.44 -0.06
C ASN A 24 -3.21 12.61 -1.42
N ARG A 25 -2.20 13.47 -1.50
CA ARG A 25 -1.38 13.64 -2.71
C ARG A 25 -0.66 12.35 -3.08
N GLU A 26 -0.01 11.72 -2.12
CA GLU A 26 0.75 10.48 -2.34
C GLU A 26 -0.18 9.34 -2.77
N LEU A 27 -1.39 9.27 -2.19
CA LEU A 27 -2.41 8.31 -2.62
C LEU A 27 -2.83 8.53 -4.08
N ILE A 28 -3.04 9.79 -4.47
CA ILE A 28 -3.37 10.13 -5.86
C ILE A 28 -2.22 9.74 -6.79
N GLU A 29 -0.97 10.01 -6.41
CA GLU A 29 0.21 9.59 -7.18
C GLU A 29 0.27 8.08 -7.36
N ILE A 30 -0.01 7.31 -6.30
CA ILE A 30 -0.06 5.84 -6.36
C ILE A 30 -1.16 5.36 -7.32
N VAL A 31 -2.36 5.94 -7.26
CA VAL A 31 -3.46 5.59 -8.18
C VAL A 31 -3.10 5.95 -9.62
N VAL A 32 -2.48 7.10 -9.85
CA VAL A 32 -2.01 7.51 -11.18
C VAL A 32 -0.94 6.54 -11.69
N CYS A 33 0.01 6.13 -10.84
CA CYS A 33 1.00 5.11 -11.20
C CYS A 33 0.33 3.77 -11.54
N LEU A 34 -0.59 3.28 -10.71
CA LEU A 34 -1.34 2.04 -10.99
C LEU A 34 -2.10 2.09 -12.31
N ALA A 35 -2.66 3.24 -12.67
CA ALA A 35 -3.41 3.40 -13.92
C ALA A 35 -2.51 3.47 -15.17
N ASN A 36 -1.26 3.93 -15.02
CA ASN A 36 -0.37 4.25 -16.15
C ASN A 36 0.84 3.32 -16.27
N THR A 37 1.02 2.37 -15.35
CA THR A 37 2.15 1.45 -15.33
C THR A 37 1.66 0.01 -15.19
N ASP A 38 2.58 -0.95 -15.34
CA ASP A 38 2.29 -2.37 -15.11
C ASP A 38 2.17 -2.73 -13.63
N VAL A 39 2.17 -1.74 -12.72
CA VAL A 39 1.90 -1.96 -11.30
C VAL A 39 0.45 -2.43 -11.14
N ARG A 40 0.27 -3.62 -10.58
CA ARG A 40 -1.04 -4.25 -10.38
C ARG A 40 -1.48 -4.19 -8.94
N GLU A 41 -0.52 -4.22 -8.02
CA GLU A 41 -0.78 -4.39 -6.61
C GLU A 41 -0.10 -3.29 -5.81
N PHE A 42 -0.85 -2.72 -4.88
CA PHE A 42 -0.38 -1.71 -3.94
C PHE A 42 -0.57 -2.22 -2.52
N TYR A 43 0.49 -2.15 -1.73
CA TYR A 43 0.54 -2.62 -0.36
C TYR A 43 0.81 -1.46 0.59
N LEU A 44 -0.21 -1.14 1.38
CA LEU A 44 -0.16 -0.12 2.41
C LEU A 44 0.36 -0.70 3.74
N GLY A 45 1.25 0.05 4.40
CA GLY A 45 1.86 -0.36 5.67
C GLY A 45 2.93 -1.46 5.49
N VAL A 46 3.53 -1.54 4.31
CA VAL A 46 4.68 -2.43 4.06
C VAL A 46 5.87 -1.55 3.71
N GLU A 47 6.98 -1.77 4.41
CA GLU A 47 8.23 -1.06 4.15
C GLU A 47 8.90 -1.60 2.87
N ASP A 48 9.82 -0.83 2.29
CA ASP A 48 10.50 -1.21 1.04
C ASP A 48 11.37 -2.49 1.16
N ASP A 49 11.77 -2.86 2.39
CA ASP A 49 12.47 -4.11 2.71
C ASP A 49 11.52 -5.30 2.93
N THR A 50 10.25 -5.15 2.52
CA THR A 50 9.14 -6.11 2.69
C THR A 50 8.70 -6.35 4.13
N ARG A 51 9.27 -5.61 5.09
CA ARG A 51 8.85 -5.71 6.48
C ARG A 51 7.45 -5.13 6.64
N LEU A 52 6.61 -5.86 7.38
CA LEU A 52 5.33 -5.37 7.84
C LEU A 52 5.54 -4.16 8.76
N GLY A 53 5.01 -3.01 8.34
CA GLY A 53 4.89 -1.79 9.12
C GLY A 53 3.51 -1.66 9.76
N ALA A 54 3.30 -0.52 10.42
CA ALA A 54 1.97 -0.14 10.92
C ALA A 54 1.17 0.54 9.81
N VAL A 55 -0.14 0.26 9.81
CA VAL A 55 -1.13 1.05 9.07
C VAL A 55 -1.71 2.07 10.04
N HIS A 56 -1.83 3.32 9.61
CA HIS A 56 -2.36 4.40 10.40
C HIS A 56 -3.86 4.18 10.67
N VAL A 57 -4.32 4.43 11.91
CA VAL A 57 -5.70 4.18 12.40
C VAL A 57 -6.81 4.75 11.51
N ARG A 58 -6.52 5.83 10.78
CA ARG A 58 -7.46 6.47 9.83
C ARG A 58 -7.96 5.50 8.74
N TRP A 59 -7.20 4.46 8.44
CA TRP A 59 -7.55 3.46 7.44
C TRP A 59 -8.43 2.34 8.00
N GLU A 60 -8.43 2.09 9.31
CA GLU A 60 -9.28 1.07 9.92
C GLU A 60 -10.76 1.39 9.69
N ASP A 61 -11.15 2.65 9.87
CA ASP A 61 -12.53 3.10 9.59
C ASP A 61 -12.92 2.92 8.12
N TYR A 62 -11.99 3.20 7.20
CA TYR A 62 -12.23 3.01 5.76
C TYR A 62 -12.36 1.53 5.42
N ILE A 63 -11.43 0.68 5.84
CA ILE A 63 -11.45 -0.76 5.53
C ILE A 63 -12.71 -1.42 6.09
N ASN A 64 -13.12 -1.06 7.31
CA ASN A 64 -14.33 -1.59 7.93
C ASN A 64 -15.63 -1.10 7.26
N SER A 65 -15.58 -0.03 6.46
CA SER A 65 -16.75 0.50 5.73
C SER A 65 -17.00 -0.18 4.37
N ILE A 66 -16.03 -0.95 3.87
CA ILE A 66 -16.07 -1.62 2.56
C ILE A 66 -16.20 -3.15 2.68
N ALA A 67 -16.20 -3.67 3.91
CA ALA A 67 -16.37 -5.09 4.25
C ALA A 67 -17.82 -5.39 4.68
#